data_AF-A0A844N0D0-F1
#
_entry.id   AF-A0A844N0D0-F1
#
_cell.length_a   1.000
_cell.length_b   1.000
_cell.length_c   1.000
_cell.angle_alpha   90.00
_cell.angle_beta   90.00
_cell.angle_gamma   90.00
#
_symmetry.space_group_name_H-M   'P 1'
#
loop_
_entity.id
_entity.type
_entity.pdbx_description
1 polymer ?
#
loop_
_entity_poly.entity_id
_entity_poly.type
_entity_poly.pdbx_seq_one_letter_code
_entity_poly.pdbx_strand_id
1 'polypeptide(L)'
;MLRPKQPNIEPNHNGGNPLSEEYPNGISYDGDATPTGGVDLQQELNRLEEMILSGLNIPLTRCTLVDEDKLLDQLDFIRLSLPEAFQEAAGVLQEKEEILLQAEEYGQQIVDAAQAKRAQILDESDILRQAEREAQQMRQQVQQECEAMMQETLTEIDRKRRACQQEIEEMRRAAVAEAEAIEQGADEYADSVLENIEQQLQEMLRIIRNGRQQLYPDNSKGHNSLPPKKK
;
A
#
# COMPACT_ATOMS: atom_id res chain seq x y z
N MET A 1 22.99 -5.73 14.45
CA MET A 1 21.92 -6.65 14.92
C MET A 1 20.72 -5.82 15.31
N LEU A 2 19.76 -5.64 14.39
CA LEU A 2 18.51 -4.90 14.62
C LEU A 2 17.37 -5.91 14.46
N ARG A 3 16.67 -6.22 15.56
CA ARG A 3 15.43 -7.00 15.51
C ARG A 3 14.31 -6.13 14.92
N PRO A 4 13.50 -6.62 13.97
CA PRO A 4 12.28 -5.91 13.57
C PRO A 4 11.23 -6.10 14.67
N LYS A 5 10.75 -4.99 15.24
CA LYS A 5 9.54 -4.97 16.06
C LYS A 5 8.35 -5.21 15.11
N GLN A 6 7.69 -6.35 15.27
CA GLN A 6 6.45 -6.70 14.59
C GLN A 6 5.38 -5.62 14.85
N PRO A 7 4.53 -5.27 13.86
CA PRO A 7 3.33 -4.51 14.15
C PRO A 7 2.39 -5.39 14.97
N ASN A 8 2.10 -4.93 16.18
CA ASN A 8 1.12 -5.50 17.09
C ASN A 8 -0.27 -5.41 16.42
N ILE A 9 -0.70 -6.49 15.78
CA ILE A 9 -2.09 -6.64 15.33
C ILE A 9 -2.87 -7.07 16.56
N GLU A 10 -3.39 -6.09 17.29
CA GLU A 10 -4.46 -6.35 18.26
C GLU A 10 -5.70 -6.82 17.48
N PRO A 11 -6.33 -7.94 17.86
CA PRO A 11 -7.65 -8.24 17.36
C PRO A 11 -8.58 -7.20 17.99
N ASN A 12 -8.93 -6.19 17.21
CA ASN A 12 -9.95 -5.23 17.58
C ASN A 12 -11.28 -5.98 17.70
N HIS A 13 -11.57 -6.51 18.89
CA HIS A 13 -12.91 -6.87 19.33
C HIS A 13 -13.69 -5.57 19.57
N ASN A 14 -13.90 -4.83 18.48
CA ASN A 14 -14.97 -3.86 18.41
C ASN A 14 -16.02 -4.46 17.49
N GLY A 15 -16.70 -5.49 18.00
CA GLY A 15 -18.10 -5.74 17.66
C GLY A 15 -18.92 -4.60 18.25
N GLY A 16 -18.64 -3.38 17.79
CA GLY A 16 -19.47 -2.22 18.02
C GLY A 16 -20.72 -2.46 17.21
N ASN A 17 -21.69 -3.09 17.86
CA ASN A 17 -23.06 -3.25 17.39
C ASN A 17 -23.57 -1.91 16.83
N PRO A 18 -23.87 -1.80 15.52
CA PRO A 18 -24.65 -0.71 15.00
C PRO A 18 -25.96 -1.29 14.47
N LEU A 19 -26.71 -1.97 15.34
CA LEU A 19 -28.11 -2.28 15.12
C LEU A 19 -28.88 -1.96 16.40
N SER A 20 -28.86 -0.68 16.79
CA SER A 20 -30.08 -0.04 17.22
C SER A 20 -30.76 0.54 15.98
N GLU A 21 -31.13 -0.34 15.05
CA GLU A 21 -32.31 -0.08 14.24
C GLU A 21 -33.48 -0.41 15.15
N GLU A 22 -34.14 0.65 15.63
CA GLU A 22 -35.52 0.58 16.05
C GLU A 22 -36.26 -0.28 15.02
N TYR A 23 -36.62 -1.51 15.39
CA TYR A 23 -37.63 -2.24 14.65
C TYR A 23 -38.90 -1.40 14.75
N PRO A 24 -39.35 -0.70 13.68
CA PRO A 24 -40.63 -0.05 13.72
C PRO A 24 -41.63 -1.19 13.53
N ASN A 25 -42.31 -1.57 14.60
CA ASN A 25 -43.25 -2.69 14.68
C ASN A 25 -42.59 -4.08 14.63
N GLY A 26 -41.89 -4.43 15.72
CA GLY A 26 -41.97 -5.81 16.18
C GLY A 26 -43.43 -6.12 16.52
N ILE A 27 -44.12 -6.82 15.62
CA ILE A 27 -45.41 -7.43 15.93
C ILE A 27 -45.09 -8.51 16.96
N SER A 28 -45.25 -8.17 18.24
CA SER A 28 -45.40 -9.15 19.30
C SER A 28 -46.59 -10.00 18.91
N TYR A 29 -46.32 -11.23 18.45
CA TYR A 29 -47.34 -12.27 18.42
C TYR A 29 -47.65 -12.65 19.86
N ASP A 30 -48.36 -11.78 20.57
CA ASP A 30 -49.20 -12.19 21.67
C ASP A 30 -50.33 -12.98 21.04
N GLY A 31 -50.27 -14.31 21.19
CA GLY A 31 -51.38 -15.21 20.91
C GLY A 31 -52.50 -15.04 21.93
N ASP A 32 -52.82 -13.80 22.30
CA ASP A 32 -54.04 -13.47 23.01
C ASP A 32 -55.13 -13.34 21.97
N ALA A 33 -56.04 -14.32 22.01
CA ALA A 33 -57.30 -14.29 21.33
C ALA A 33 -57.88 -12.88 21.41
N THR A 34 -58.05 -12.24 20.26
CA THR A 34 -58.85 -11.02 20.15
C THR A 34 -60.15 -11.25 20.93
N PRO A 35 -60.50 -10.39 21.91
CA PRO A 35 -61.85 -10.37 22.43
C PRO A 35 -62.70 -9.81 21.29
N THR A 36 -63.18 -10.69 20.42
CA THR A 36 -64.25 -10.36 19.47
C THR A 36 -65.40 -9.85 20.32
N GLY A 37 -65.64 -8.54 20.30
CA GLY A 37 -66.79 -7.88 20.92
C GLY A 37 -68.12 -8.21 20.23
N GLY A 38 -68.11 -9.11 19.26
CA GLY A 38 -69.30 -9.71 18.67
C GLY A 38 -69.96 -10.65 19.68
N VAL A 39 -71.29 -10.70 19.63
CA VAL A 39 -72.12 -11.62 20.42
C VAL A 39 -71.49 -13.01 20.40
N ASP A 40 -71.09 -13.49 21.58
CA ASP A 40 -70.40 -14.77 21.71
C ASP A 40 -71.44 -15.88 21.46
N LEU A 41 -71.64 -16.21 20.19
CA LEU A 41 -72.67 -17.14 19.70
C LEU A 41 -72.64 -18.48 20.46
N GLN A 42 -71.44 -18.88 20.89
CA GLN A 42 -71.25 -20.05 21.76
C GLN A 42 -71.97 -19.89 23.09
N GLN A 43 -71.89 -18.73 23.74
CA GLN A 43 -72.59 -18.46 24.99
C GLN A 43 -74.12 -18.49 24.80
N GLU A 44 -74.59 -17.94 23.67
CA GLU A 44 -76.02 -17.87 23.38
C GLU A 44 -76.63 -19.23 22.99
N LEU A 45 -75.85 -20.06 22.28
CA LEU A 45 -76.18 -21.47 22.03
C LEU A 45 -76.12 -22.30 23.31
N ASN A 46 -75.13 -22.07 24.19
CA ASN A 46 -75.04 -22.74 25.49
C ASN A 46 -76.24 -22.37 26.39
N ARG A 47 -76.71 -21.12 26.31
CA ARG A 47 -77.90 -20.67 27.02
C ARG A 47 -79.18 -21.30 26.47
N LEU A 48 -79.27 -21.46 25.14
CA LEU A 48 -80.35 -22.23 24.50
C LEU A 48 -80.32 -23.71 24.95
N GLU A 49 -79.13 -24.31 25.01
CA GLU A 49 -78.92 -25.66 25.52
C GLU A 49 -79.33 -25.79 26.99
N GLU A 50 -78.93 -24.85 27.85
CA GLU A 50 -79.29 -24.82 29.26
C GLU A 50 -80.81 -24.71 29.46
N MET A 51 -81.51 -23.91 28.64
CA MET A 51 -82.97 -23.83 28.65
C MET A 51 -83.65 -25.16 28.28
N ILE A 52 -83.05 -25.92 27.37
CA ILE A 52 -83.53 -27.26 26.99
C ILE A 52 -83.21 -28.27 28.10
N LEU A 53 -82.02 -28.22 28.70
CA LEU A 53 -81.60 -29.16 29.76
C LEU A 53 -82.32 -28.93 31.10
N SER A 54 -82.67 -27.68 31.42
CA SER A 54 -83.37 -27.29 32.65
C SER A 54 -84.90 -27.45 32.56
N GLY A 55 -85.43 -27.71 31.36
CA GLY A 55 -86.85 -27.99 31.14
C GLY A 55 -87.32 -29.24 31.89
N LEU A 56 -88.62 -29.29 32.21
CA LEU A 56 -89.19 -30.40 32.96
C LEU A 56 -89.16 -31.68 32.09
N ASN A 57 -88.31 -32.63 32.46
CA ASN A 57 -88.22 -33.93 31.80
C ASN A 57 -89.37 -34.84 32.23
N ILE A 58 -90.19 -35.28 31.28
CA ILE A 58 -91.33 -36.16 31.57
C ILE A 58 -90.81 -37.61 31.66
N PRO A 59 -90.93 -38.30 32.82
CA PRO A 59 -90.44 -39.67 32.96
C PRO A 59 -91.22 -40.62 32.04
N LEU A 60 -90.51 -41.60 31.44
CA LEU A 60 -90.99 -42.55 30.41
C LEU A 60 -91.19 -41.98 28.98
N THR A 61 -91.07 -40.68 28.75
CA THR A 61 -91.08 -40.06 27.42
C THR A 61 -89.78 -39.28 27.17
N ARG A 62 -89.27 -39.25 25.93
CA ARG A 62 -88.08 -38.46 25.56
C ARG A 62 -88.42 -36.99 25.31
N CYS A 63 -89.40 -36.44 26.02
CA CYS A 63 -89.91 -35.09 25.79
C CYS A 63 -89.56 -34.19 26.98
N THR A 64 -88.99 -33.03 26.68
CA THR A 64 -88.69 -31.98 27.64
C THR A 64 -89.69 -30.84 27.44
N LEU A 65 -90.36 -30.42 28.51
CA LEU A 65 -91.27 -29.28 28.47
C LEU A 65 -90.46 -28.00 28.68
N VAL A 66 -90.46 -27.13 27.66
CA VAL A 66 -89.73 -25.86 27.64
C VAL A 66 -90.73 -24.73 27.36
N ASP A 67 -90.44 -23.54 27.88
CA ASP A 67 -91.19 -22.31 27.62
C ASP A 67 -90.97 -21.88 26.16
N GLU A 68 -92.01 -22.03 25.33
CA GLU A 68 -91.97 -21.79 23.89
C GLU A 68 -91.57 -20.33 23.58
N ASP A 69 -92.16 -19.36 24.29
CA ASP A 69 -91.92 -17.94 24.04
C ASP A 69 -90.44 -17.59 24.29
N LYS A 70 -89.89 -18.04 25.42
CA LYS A 70 -88.47 -17.79 25.75
C LYS A 70 -87.52 -18.48 24.79
N LEU A 71 -87.83 -19.70 24.37
CA LEU A 71 -86.99 -20.48 23.46
C LEU A 71 -86.95 -19.83 22.06
N LEU A 72 -88.10 -19.35 21.58
CA LEU A 72 -88.21 -18.65 20.31
C LEU A 72 -87.50 -17.29 20.36
N ASP A 73 -87.64 -16.52 21.45
CA ASP A 73 -86.92 -15.25 21.63
C ASP A 73 -85.40 -15.45 21.56
N GLN A 74 -84.89 -16.50 22.22
CA GLN A 74 -83.47 -16.87 22.20
C GLN A 74 -83.01 -17.29 20.79
N LEU A 75 -83.83 -18.06 20.07
CA LEU A 75 -83.55 -18.47 18.70
C LEU A 75 -83.55 -17.28 17.73
N ASP A 76 -84.47 -16.34 17.89
CA ASP A 76 -84.55 -15.14 17.08
C ASP A 76 -83.36 -14.21 17.33
N PHE A 77 -82.90 -14.09 18.57
CA PHE A 77 -81.67 -13.35 18.89
C PHE A 77 -80.43 -13.98 18.24
N ILE A 78 -80.29 -15.31 18.29
CA ILE A 78 -79.23 -16.04 17.56
C ILE A 78 -79.34 -15.78 16.05
N ARG A 79 -80.55 -15.86 15.50
CA ARG A 79 -80.80 -15.67 14.07
C ARG A 79 -80.46 -14.25 13.60
N LEU A 80 -80.70 -13.24 14.43
CA LEU A 80 -80.39 -11.84 14.14
C LEU A 80 -78.89 -11.52 14.26
N SER A 81 -78.19 -12.17 15.20
CA SER A 81 -76.74 -11.95 15.44
C SER A 81 -75.81 -12.77 14.55
N LEU A 82 -76.26 -13.93 14.03
CA LEU A 82 -75.48 -14.79 13.14
C LEU A 82 -74.93 -14.10 11.87
N PRO A 83 -75.73 -13.33 11.10
CA PRO A 83 -75.25 -12.69 9.88
C PRO A 83 -74.11 -11.69 10.15
N GLU A 84 -74.19 -10.94 11.24
CA GLU A 84 -73.18 -9.95 11.65
C GLU A 84 -71.85 -10.65 11.99
N ALA A 85 -71.91 -11.73 12.80
CA ALA A 85 -70.73 -12.53 13.13
C ALA A 85 -70.03 -13.13 11.89
N PHE A 86 -70.78 -13.57 10.88
CA PHE A 86 -70.20 -14.05 9.62
C PHE A 86 -69.58 -12.92 8.78
N GLN A 87 -70.17 -11.73 8.79
CA GLN A 87 -69.60 -10.54 8.12
C GLN A 87 -68.29 -10.11 8.76
N GLU A 88 -68.23 -10.10 10.10
CA GLU A 88 -67.01 -9.82 10.85
C GLU A 88 -65.91 -10.85 10.52
N ALA A 89 -66.24 -12.15 10.55
CA ALA A 89 -65.29 -13.21 10.20
C ALA A 89 -64.77 -13.09 8.75
N ALA A 90 -65.65 -12.73 7.80
CA ALA A 90 -65.25 -12.46 6.43
C ALA A 90 -64.34 -11.23 6.31
N GLY A 91 -64.60 -10.17 7.09
CA GLY A 91 -63.74 -8.98 7.17
C GLY A 91 -62.34 -9.31 7.70
N VAL A 92 -62.25 -10.11 8.77
CA VAL A 92 -60.97 -10.57 9.31
C VAL A 92 -60.19 -11.42 8.30
N LEU A 93 -60.86 -12.30 7.54
CA LEU A 93 -60.21 -13.08 6.49
C LEU A 93 -59.66 -12.19 5.37
N GLN A 94 -60.43 -11.18 4.94
CA GLN A 94 -60.00 -10.24 3.93
C GLN A 94 -58.80 -9.40 4.39
N GLU A 95 -58.83 -8.90 5.63
CA GLU A 95 -57.71 -8.15 6.22
C GLU A 95 -56.46 -9.02 6.34
N LYS A 96 -56.62 -10.29 6.75
CA LYS A 96 -55.52 -11.25 6.76
C LYS A 96 -54.91 -11.45 5.36
N GLU A 97 -55.74 -11.61 4.33
CA GLU A 97 -55.26 -11.76 2.95
C GLU A 97 -54.49 -10.52 2.49
N GLU A 98 -54.98 -9.33 2.82
CA GLU A 98 -54.28 -8.07 2.55
C GLU A 98 -52.92 -8.00 3.26
N ILE A 99 -52.88 -8.32 4.55
CA ILE A 99 -51.63 -8.35 5.33
C ILE A 99 -50.63 -9.35 4.73
N LEU A 100 -51.09 -10.54 4.33
CA LEU A 100 -50.21 -11.54 3.71
C LEU A 100 -49.63 -11.03 2.38
N LEU A 101 -50.45 -10.41 1.54
CA LEU A 101 -49.98 -9.84 0.27
C LEU A 101 -48.96 -8.73 0.50
N GLN A 102 -49.23 -7.82 1.44
CA GLN A 102 -48.30 -6.75 1.81
C GLN A 102 -46.99 -7.30 2.37
N ALA A 103 -47.07 -8.34 3.22
CA ALA A 103 -45.88 -8.99 3.78
C ALA A 103 -45.05 -9.69 2.71
N GLU A 104 -45.69 -10.35 1.72
CA GLU A 104 -45.00 -10.95 0.57
C GLU A 104 -44.31 -9.89 -0.28
N GLU A 105 -45.00 -8.80 -0.60
CA GLU A 105 -44.43 -7.70 -1.38
C GLU A 105 -43.24 -7.06 -0.65
N TYR A 106 -43.40 -6.77 0.63
CA TYR A 106 -42.32 -6.22 1.46
C TYR A 106 -41.12 -7.18 1.56
N GLY A 107 -41.39 -8.47 1.76
CA GLY A 107 -40.36 -9.51 1.76
C GLY A 107 -39.59 -9.56 0.45
N GLN A 108 -40.29 -9.46 -0.69
CA GLN A 108 -39.66 -9.41 -2.01
C GLN A 108 -38.81 -8.15 -2.17
N GLN A 109 -39.31 -6.98 -1.75
CA GLN A 109 -38.56 -5.72 -1.80
C GLN A 109 -37.26 -5.79 -0.98
N ILE A 110 -37.27 -6.41 0.21
CA ILE A 110 -36.06 -6.61 1.01
C ILE A 110 -35.04 -7.46 0.25
N VAL A 111 -35.48 -8.58 -0.33
CA VAL A 111 -34.61 -9.49 -1.07
C VAL A 111 -33.98 -8.76 -2.26
N ASP A 112 -34.77 -8.02 -3.02
CA ASP A 112 -34.30 -7.27 -4.19
C ASP A 112 -33.30 -6.17 -3.79
N ALA A 113 -33.59 -5.42 -2.72
CA ALA A 113 -32.69 -4.42 -2.17
C ALA A 113 -31.37 -5.04 -1.69
N ALA A 114 -31.42 -6.18 -1.00
CA ALA A 114 -30.24 -6.90 -0.55
C ALA A 114 -29.39 -7.42 -1.71
N GLN A 115 -30.02 -7.95 -2.77
CA GLN A 115 -29.33 -8.40 -3.97
C GLN A 115 -28.68 -7.24 -4.72
N ALA A 116 -29.39 -6.11 -4.88
CA ALA A 116 -28.83 -4.90 -5.49
C ALA A 116 -27.63 -4.38 -4.70
N LYS A 117 -27.73 -4.35 -3.36
CA LYS A 117 -26.62 -3.91 -2.51
C LYS A 117 -25.43 -4.86 -2.60
N ARG A 118 -25.66 -6.18 -2.64
CA ARG A 118 -24.61 -7.17 -2.84
C ARG A 118 -23.89 -6.96 -4.18
N ALA A 119 -24.63 -6.72 -5.26
CA ALA A 119 -24.06 -6.47 -6.57
C ALA A 119 -23.16 -5.22 -6.55
N GLN A 120 -23.62 -4.14 -5.92
CA GLN A 120 -22.82 -2.92 -5.74
C GLN A 120 -21.52 -3.19 -4.97
N ILE A 121 -21.58 -3.90 -3.84
CA ILE A 121 -20.38 -4.18 -3.02
C ILE A 121 -19.36 -5.03 -3.80
N LEU A 122 -19.84 -5.99 -4.60
CA LEU A 122 -18.95 -6.81 -5.42
C LEU A 122 -18.25 -5.98 -6.51
N ASP A 123 -18.99 -5.08 -7.18
CA ASP A 123 -18.42 -4.16 -8.17
C ASP A 123 -17.36 -3.24 -7.55
N GLU A 124 -17.66 -2.63 -6.39
CA GLU A 124 -16.71 -1.83 -5.62
C GLU A 124 -15.47 -2.66 -5.22
N SER A 125 -15.66 -3.92 -4.80
CA SER A 125 -14.55 -4.81 -4.45
C SER A 125 -13.71 -5.21 -5.66
N ASP A 126 -14.30 -5.37 -6.84
CA ASP A 126 -13.58 -5.74 -8.06
C ASP A 126 -12.73 -4.57 -8.56
N ILE A 127 -13.28 -3.35 -8.52
CA ILE A 127 -12.53 -2.11 -8.78
C ILE A 127 -11.34 -2.00 -7.82
N LEU A 128 -11.56 -2.22 -6.51
CA LEU A 128 -10.49 -2.17 -5.51
C LEU A 128 -9.39 -3.21 -5.79
N ARG A 129 -9.77 -4.47 -6.08
CA ARG A 129 -8.81 -5.53 -6.44
C ARG A 129 -8.06 -5.25 -7.73
N GLN A 130 -8.69 -4.60 -8.70
CA GLN A 130 -8.03 -4.20 -9.93
C GLN A 130 -7.02 -3.08 -9.65
N ALA A 131 -7.43 -2.04 -8.93
CA ALA A 131 -6.56 -0.94 -8.54
C ALA A 131 -5.35 -1.43 -7.72
N GLU A 132 -5.55 -2.38 -6.79
CA GLU A 132 -4.46 -3.00 -6.03
C GLU A 132 -3.47 -3.75 -6.93
N ARG A 133 -3.97 -4.53 -7.91
CA ARG A 133 -3.12 -5.25 -8.87
C ARG A 133 -2.30 -4.28 -9.72
N GLU A 134 -2.93 -3.23 -10.25
CA GLU A 134 -2.25 -2.21 -11.04
C GLU A 134 -1.20 -1.45 -10.22
N ALA A 135 -1.53 -1.08 -8.97
CA ALA A 135 -0.60 -0.44 -8.06
C ALA A 135 0.59 -1.35 -7.72
N GLN A 136 0.36 -2.65 -7.50
CA GLN A 136 1.44 -3.61 -7.28
C GLN A 136 2.34 -3.77 -8.50
N GLN A 137 1.77 -3.85 -9.70
CA GLN A 137 2.52 -3.90 -10.95
C GLN A 137 3.37 -2.64 -11.16
N MET A 138 2.78 -1.46 -10.98
CA MET A 138 3.49 -0.19 -11.08
C MET A 138 4.65 -0.12 -10.08
N ARG A 139 4.44 -0.53 -8.83
CA ARG A 139 5.51 -0.58 -7.83
C ARG A 139 6.63 -1.54 -8.20
N GLN A 140 6.30 -2.72 -8.71
CA GLN A 140 7.30 -3.69 -9.17
C GLN A 140 8.09 -3.13 -10.36
N GLN A 141 7.41 -2.50 -11.31
CA GLN A 141 8.04 -1.89 -12.47
C GLN A 141 8.99 -0.75 -12.06
N VAL A 142 8.53 0.18 -11.23
CA VAL A 142 9.37 1.29 -10.72
C VAL A 142 10.57 0.74 -9.94
N GLN A 143 10.39 -0.30 -9.13
CA GLN A 143 11.51 -0.93 -8.41
C GLN A 143 12.56 -1.50 -9.38
N GLN A 144 12.12 -2.23 -10.40
CA GLN A 144 13.01 -2.79 -11.42
C GLN A 144 13.73 -1.69 -12.23
N GLU A 145 13.01 -0.63 -12.61
CA GLU A 145 13.59 0.51 -13.33
C GLU A 145 14.62 1.25 -12.47
N CYS A 146 14.33 1.49 -11.18
CA CYS A 146 15.28 2.09 -10.25
C CYS A 146 16.52 1.21 -10.05
N GLU A 147 16.36 -0.10 -9.91
CA GLU A 147 17.48 -1.04 -9.78
C GLU A 147 18.34 -1.05 -11.05
N ALA A 148 17.72 -1.09 -12.24
CA ALA A 148 18.41 -1.03 -13.51
C ALA A 148 19.17 0.29 -13.70
N MET A 149 18.54 1.43 -13.41
CA MET A 149 19.15 2.75 -13.50
C MET A 149 20.33 2.90 -12.51
N MET A 150 20.18 2.37 -11.29
CA MET A 150 21.26 2.39 -10.31
C MET A 150 22.43 1.52 -10.76
N GLN A 151 22.16 0.34 -11.30
CA GLN A 151 23.20 -0.54 -11.84
C GLN A 151 23.93 0.12 -13.02
N GLU A 152 23.20 0.75 -13.94
CA GLU A 152 23.78 1.50 -15.05
C GLU A 152 24.68 2.63 -14.53
N THR A 153 24.17 3.45 -13.60
CA THR A 153 24.92 4.55 -12.98
C THR A 153 26.22 4.07 -12.33
N LEU A 154 26.17 2.95 -11.59
CA LEU A 154 27.37 2.35 -10.99
C LEU A 154 28.39 1.94 -12.05
N THR A 155 27.94 1.32 -13.15
CA THR A 155 28.84 0.95 -14.25
C THR A 155 29.45 2.17 -14.93
N GLU A 156 28.70 3.27 -15.09
CA GLU A 156 29.24 4.51 -15.64
C GLU A 156 30.27 5.16 -14.72
N ILE A 157 29.99 5.21 -13.41
CA ILE A 157 30.92 5.72 -12.39
C ILE A 157 32.23 4.93 -12.45
N ASP A 158 32.15 3.60 -12.51
CA ASP A 158 33.34 2.74 -12.59
C ASP A 158 34.11 2.95 -13.89
N ARG A 159 33.42 3.11 -15.04
CA ARG A 159 34.06 3.43 -16.32
C ARG A 159 34.81 4.76 -16.25
N LYS A 160 34.15 5.82 -15.76
CA LYS A 160 34.74 7.16 -15.62
C LYS A 160 35.93 7.14 -14.64
N ARG A 161 35.82 6.41 -13.53
CA ARG A 161 36.91 6.25 -12.57
C ARG A 161 38.12 5.58 -13.22
N ARG A 162 37.92 4.49 -13.99
CA ARG A 162 39.03 3.80 -14.67
C ARG A 162 39.69 4.66 -15.73
N ALA A 163 38.90 5.36 -16.54
CA ALA A 163 39.43 6.30 -17.54
C ALA A 163 40.29 7.39 -16.89
N CYS A 164 39.77 8.04 -15.86
CA CYS A 164 40.51 9.07 -15.12
C CYS A 164 41.80 8.50 -14.48
N GLN A 165 41.76 7.29 -13.92
CA GLN A 165 42.97 6.63 -13.39
C GLN A 165 44.02 6.38 -14.47
N GLN A 166 43.61 5.97 -15.67
CA GLN A 166 44.52 5.77 -16.80
C GLN A 166 45.13 7.10 -17.25
N GLU A 167 44.32 8.14 -17.42
CA GLU A 167 44.80 9.48 -17.80
C GLU A 167 45.78 10.06 -16.77
N ILE A 168 45.52 9.90 -15.48
CA ILE A 168 46.43 10.34 -14.40
C ILE A 168 47.75 9.58 -14.48
N GLU A 169 47.72 8.27 -14.70
CA GLU A 169 48.92 7.44 -14.80
C GLU A 169 49.74 7.81 -16.03
N GLU A 170 49.10 8.05 -17.17
CA GLU A 170 49.75 8.51 -18.40
C GLU A 170 50.37 9.90 -18.22
N MET A 171 49.63 10.85 -17.64
CA MET A 171 50.13 12.20 -17.35
C MET A 171 51.33 12.14 -16.40
N ARG A 172 51.26 11.30 -15.36
CA ARG A 172 52.37 11.10 -14.42
C ARG A 172 53.59 10.54 -15.14
N ARG A 173 53.44 9.53 -15.98
CA ARG A 173 54.55 8.95 -16.75
C ARG A 173 55.18 9.96 -17.69
N ALA A 174 54.36 10.73 -18.40
CA ALA A 174 54.85 11.78 -19.28
C ALA A 174 55.63 12.84 -18.51
N ALA A 175 55.11 13.31 -17.37
CA ALA A 175 55.78 14.30 -16.53
C ALA A 175 57.11 13.80 -15.97
N VAL A 176 57.19 12.52 -15.57
CA VAL A 176 58.45 11.90 -15.12
C VAL A 176 59.45 11.82 -16.26
N ALA A 177 59.04 11.35 -17.44
CA ALA A 177 59.93 11.25 -18.60
C ALA A 177 60.43 12.63 -19.07
N GLU A 178 59.57 13.65 -19.02
CA GLU A 178 59.95 15.03 -19.34
C GLU A 178 60.96 15.58 -18.31
N ALA A 179 60.73 15.34 -17.02
CA ALA A 179 61.66 15.74 -15.97
C ALA A 179 63.04 15.08 -16.14
N GLU A 180 63.07 13.78 -16.42
CA GLU A 180 64.31 13.04 -16.70
C GLU A 180 65.04 13.59 -17.93
N ALA A 181 64.30 13.93 -19.00
CA ALA A 181 64.88 14.53 -20.20
C ALA A 181 65.45 15.94 -19.95
N ILE A 182 64.77 16.75 -19.13
CA ILE A 182 65.25 18.08 -18.72
C ILE A 182 66.52 17.94 -17.87
N GLU A 183 66.56 16.99 -16.92
CA GLU A 183 67.74 16.73 -16.09
C GLU A 183 68.95 16.33 -16.95
N GLN A 184 68.77 15.37 -17.86
CA GLN A 184 69.82 14.95 -18.79
C GLN A 184 70.30 16.09 -19.70
N GLY A 185 69.38 16.87 -20.26
CA GLY A 185 69.73 18.01 -21.10
C GLY A 185 70.46 19.12 -20.34
N ALA A 186 70.15 19.31 -19.05
CA ALA A 186 70.85 20.27 -18.21
C ALA A 186 72.28 19.79 -17.88
N ASP A 187 72.45 18.49 -17.60
CA ASP A 187 73.76 17.88 -17.36
C ASP A 187 74.66 17.96 -18.62
N GLU A 188 74.12 17.57 -19.79
CA GLU A 188 74.84 17.67 -21.07
C GLU A 188 75.23 19.13 -21.39
N TYR A 189 74.32 20.08 -21.14
CA TYR A 189 74.61 21.49 -21.32
C TYR A 189 75.72 21.96 -20.38
N ALA A 190 75.66 21.59 -19.10
CA ALA A 190 76.68 21.94 -18.12
C ALA A 190 78.06 21.40 -18.53
N ASP A 191 78.15 20.14 -18.96
CA ASP A 191 79.39 19.55 -19.46
C ASP A 191 79.93 20.29 -20.68
N SER A 192 79.08 20.61 -21.66
CA SER A 192 79.52 21.35 -22.86
C SER A 192 80.04 22.76 -22.55
N VAL A 193 79.44 23.45 -21.58
CA VAL A 193 79.88 24.78 -21.12
C VAL A 193 81.22 24.66 -20.40
N LEU A 194 81.36 23.67 -19.51
CA LEU A 194 82.61 23.42 -18.79
C LEU A 194 83.75 23.04 -19.73
N GLU A 195 83.49 22.18 -20.72
CA GLU A 195 84.46 21.81 -21.76
C GLU A 195 84.91 23.05 -22.57
N ASN A 196 83.97 23.93 -22.95
CA ASN A 196 84.31 25.15 -23.68
C ASN A 196 85.20 26.07 -22.83
N ILE A 197 84.87 26.25 -21.55
CA ILE A 197 85.68 27.05 -20.62
C ILE A 197 87.07 26.44 -20.45
N GLU A 198 87.17 25.11 -20.34
CA GLU A 198 88.46 24.42 -20.27
C GLU A 198 89.33 24.73 -21.50
N GLN A 199 88.77 24.59 -22.70
CA GLN A 199 89.48 24.86 -23.95
C GLN A 199 89.96 26.31 -24.02
N GLN A 200 89.13 27.29 -23.65
CA GLN A 200 89.49 28.71 -23.61
C GLN A 200 90.65 28.99 -22.62
N LEU A 201 90.62 28.37 -21.44
CA LEU A 201 91.68 28.51 -20.44
C LEU A 201 92.99 27.88 -20.93
N GLN A 202 92.94 26.72 -21.59
CA GLN A 202 94.11 26.09 -22.18
C GLN A 202 94.75 26.96 -23.28
N GLU A 203 93.94 27.58 -24.13
CA GLU A 203 94.42 28.51 -25.16
C GLU A 203 95.08 29.74 -24.53
N MET A 204 94.44 30.36 -23.53
CA MET A 204 95.01 31.48 -22.80
C MET A 204 96.35 31.11 -22.13
N LEU A 205 96.43 29.95 -21.50
CA LEU A 205 97.68 29.44 -20.91
C LEU A 205 98.77 29.23 -21.97
N ARG A 206 98.41 28.78 -23.17
CA ARG A 206 99.34 28.64 -24.31
C ARG A 206 99.88 30.00 -24.75
N ILE A 207 99.00 31.01 -24.87
CA ILE A 207 99.39 32.38 -25.18
C ILE A 207 100.34 32.93 -24.11
N ILE A 208 100.03 32.75 -22.82
CA ILE A 208 100.89 33.19 -21.71
C ILE A 208 102.25 32.49 -21.75
N ARG A 209 102.30 31.17 -21.98
CA ARG A 209 103.57 30.43 -22.10
C ARG A 209 104.42 30.97 -23.25
N ASN A 210 103.81 31.19 -24.41
CA ASN A 210 104.50 31.76 -25.58
C ASN A 210 105.00 33.19 -25.31
N GLY A 211 104.16 34.05 -24.72
CA GLY A 211 104.55 35.42 -24.33
C GLY A 211 105.68 35.45 -23.30
N ARG A 212 105.65 34.55 -22.30
CA ARG A 212 106.75 34.39 -21.33
C ARG A 212 108.04 33.93 -22.02
N GLN A 213 107.97 33.00 -22.96
CA GLN A 213 109.16 32.55 -23.71
C GLN A 213 109.79 33.69 -24.52
N GLN A 214 108.99 34.60 -25.09
CA GLN A 214 109.50 35.76 -25.82
C GLN A 214 110.19 36.80 -24.93
N LEU A 215 109.80 36.89 -23.65
CA LEU A 215 110.44 37.76 -22.66
C LEU A 215 111.75 37.17 -22.08
N TYR A 216 112.07 35.90 -22.38
CA TYR A 216 113.35 35.27 -22.10
C TYR A 216 114.09 34.86 -23.39
N PRO A 217 114.54 35.79 -24.25
CA PRO A 217 115.51 35.46 -25.26
C PRO A 217 116.87 35.33 -24.56
N ASP A 218 117.24 34.09 -24.24
CA ASP A 218 118.63 33.67 -23.96
C ASP A 218 119.45 34.54 -22.97
N ASN A 219 119.21 34.36 -21.65
CA ASN A 219 120.17 34.78 -20.61
C ASN A 219 121.28 33.73 -20.38
N SER A 220 121.75 33.04 -21.43
CA SER A 220 122.77 31.99 -21.33
C SER A 220 124.01 32.18 -22.20
N LYS A 221 124.44 33.42 -22.49
CA LYS A 221 125.81 33.68 -23.01
C LYS A 221 126.45 34.92 -22.41
N GLY A 222 127.28 34.70 -21.38
CA GLY A 222 128.25 35.68 -20.93
C GLY A 222 128.96 35.28 -19.64
N HIS A 223 129.97 34.40 -19.73
CA HIS A 223 131.24 34.51 -18.99
C HIS A 223 132.14 33.31 -19.29
N ASN A 224 132.97 33.42 -20.34
CA ASN A 224 134.38 33.06 -20.18
C ASN A 224 135.26 33.70 -21.26
N SER A 225 136.08 34.64 -20.80
CA SER A 225 137.22 35.29 -21.45
C SER A 225 138.12 35.74 -20.29
N LEU A 226 139.45 35.57 -20.22
CA LEU A 226 140.50 35.17 -21.17
C LEU A 226 141.83 35.05 -20.34
N PRO A 227 143.06 34.92 -20.92
CA PRO A 227 144.12 33.91 -20.65
C PRO A 227 145.27 34.38 -19.70
N PRO A 228 146.45 33.70 -19.62
CA PRO A 228 147.56 34.06 -20.54
C PRO A 228 148.65 33.00 -20.89
N LYS A 229 149.21 33.19 -22.10
CA LYS A 229 150.64 33.20 -22.55
C LYS A 229 151.60 31.97 -22.46
N LYS A 230 152.09 31.66 -23.67
CA LYS A 230 153.49 31.44 -24.14
C LYS A 230 154.31 30.24 -23.62
N LYS A 231 154.70 29.35 -24.54
CA LYS A 231 155.94 29.41 -25.33
C LYS A 231 155.85 28.51 -26.54
#